data_AF-A0A0E9LSN4-F1
#
_entry.id   AF-A0A0E9LSN4-F1
#
_cell.length_a   1.000
_cell.length_b   1.000
_cell.length_c   1.000
_cell.angle_alpha   90.00
_cell.angle_beta   90.00
_cell.angle_gamma   90.00
#
_symmetry.space_group_name_H-M   'P 1'
#
loop_
_entity.id
_entity.type
_entity.pdbx_description
1 polymer ?
#
loop_
_entity_poly.entity_id
_entity_poly.type
_entity_poly.pdbx_seq_one_letter_code
_entity_poly.pdbx_strand_id
1 'polypeptide(L)' 'MFKKKTVFWLSVWDGFIRTSFYFTEKTKPGVLSLNIDDELKQNLESAKPIGKLIPLVFDIVSDDQLVDFYEIVKYKKGLK' A
#
# COMPACT_ATOMS: atom_id res chain seq x y z
N MET A 1 -4.05 11.84 22.99
CA MET A 1 -3.06 12.32 21.99
C MET A 1 -3.27 11.50 20.72
N PHE A 2 -3.89 12.04 19.67
CA PHE A 2 -4.03 11.31 18.41
C PHE A 2 -2.66 11.20 17.75
N LYS A 3 -2.06 10.01 17.78
CA LYS A 3 -0.76 9.77 17.15
C LYS A 3 -0.96 9.92 15.64
N LYS A 4 -0.34 10.93 15.02
CA LYS A 4 -0.37 11.09 13.57
C LYS A 4 0.32 9.89 12.93
N LYS A 5 -0.30 9.31 11.91
CA LYS A 5 0.18 8.13 11.20
C LYS A 5 0.19 8.42 9.71
N THR A 6 1.31 8.12 9.08
CA THR A 6 1.43 8.16 7.62
C THR A 6 0.63 7.00 7.03
N VAL A 7 -0.28 7.31 6.09
CA VAL A 7 -1.03 6.29 5.34
C VAL A 7 -0.14 5.76 4.23
N PHE A 8 0.37 6.66 3.39
CA PHE A 8 1.28 6.36 2.29
C PHE A 8 2.20 7.56 2.04
N TRP A 9 3.26 7.31 1.28
CA TRP A 9 4.08 8.34 0.66
C TRP A 9 3.71 8.43 -0.81
N LEU A 10 3.79 9.64 -1.36
CA LEU A 10 3.53 9.91 -2.77
C LEU A 10 4.71 10.67 -3.34
N SER A 11 5.12 10.28 -4.54
CA SER A 11 6.07 10.99 -5.36
C SER A 11 5.49 11.17 -6.76
N VAL A 12 5.69 12.36 -7.34
CA VAL A 12 5.21 12.71 -8.67
C VAL A 12 6.34 12.47 -9.66
N TRP A 13 6.03 11.76 -10.75
CA TRP A 13 6.94 11.45 -11.84
C TRP A 13 6.31 11.91 -13.16
N ASP A 14 7.09 11.93 -14.23
CA ASP A 14 6.56 12.26 -15.55
C ASP A 14 5.58 11.16 -16.02
N GLY A 15 4.32 11.54 -16.20
CA GLY A 15 3.24 10.64 -16.64
C GLY A 15 2.60 9.73 -15.58
N PHE A 16 3.04 9.77 -14.31
CA PHE A 16 2.42 8.96 -13.24
C PHE A 16 2.74 9.48 -11.84
N ILE A 17 2.03 8.96 -10.83
CA ILE A 17 2.41 9.10 -9.42
C ILE A 17 2.81 7.73 -8.86
N ARG A 18 3.86 7.70 -8.03
CA ARG A 18 4.29 6.50 -7.32
C ARG A 18 3.86 6.57 -5.88
N THR A 19 3.15 5.54 -5.42
CA THR A 19 2.70 5.42 -4.03
C THR A 19 3.49 4.36 -3.29
N SER A 20 3.80 4.62 -2.03
CA SER A 20 4.51 3.68 -1.15
C SER A 20 3.79 3.52 0.18
N PHE A 21 3.33 2.31 0.43
CA PHE A 21 2.77 1.87 1.71
C PHE A 21 3.78 1.02 2.46
N TYR A 22 3.70 1.03 3.79
CA TYR A 22 4.54 0.20 4.64
C TYR A 22 3.68 -0.60 5.60
N PHE A 23 3.72 -1.91 5.52
CA PHE A 23 2.99 -2.84 6.37
C PHE A 23 3.94 -3.57 7.32
N THR A 24 3.41 -4.38 8.22
CA THR A 24 4.19 -5.27 9.09
C THR A 24 3.68 -6.69 8.89
N GLU A 25 4.39 -7.69 9.39
CA GLU A 25 3.91 -9.09 9.40
C GLU A 25 2.49 -9.23 9.98
N LYS A 26 2.12 -8.38 10.94
CA LYS A 26 0.78 -8.38 11.55
C LYS A 26 -0.32 -7.80 10.66
N THR A 27 0.03 -6.90 9.75
CA THR A 27 -0.93 -6.17 8.91
C THR A 27 -0.90 -6.61 7.45
N LYS A 28 0.16 -7.32 7.03
CA LYS A 28 0.27 -7.91 5.68
C LYS A 28 -0.92 -8.83 5.34
N PRO A 29 -1.34 -9.78 6.21
CA PRO A 29 -2.46 -10.67 5.88
C PRO A 29 -3.77 -9.93 5.57
N GLY A 30 -4.02 -8.79 6.22
CA GLY A 30 -5.21 -7.99 5.97
C GLY A 30 -5.21 -7.32 4.60
N VAL A 31 -4.03 -6.98 4.06
CA VAL A 31 -3.91 -6.48 2.67
C VAL A 31 -4.11 -7.61 1.67
N LEU A 32 -3.55 -8.79 1.94
CA LEU A 32 -3.71 -9.98 1.06
C LEU A 32 -5.17 -10.47 0.98
N SER A 33 -6.00 -10.12 1.97
CA SER A 33 -7.43 -10.43 2.00
C SER A 33 -8.31 -9.40 1.30
N LEU A 34 -7.75 -8.28 0.80
CA LEU A 34 -8.50 -7.27 0.06
C LEU A 34 -8.82 -7.78 -1.36
N ASN A 35 -9.95 -7.32 -1.89
CA ASN A 35 -10.32 -7.53 -3.29
C ASN A 35 -9.61 -6.52 -4.19
N ILE A 36 -8.28 -6.64 -4.28
CA ILE A 36 -7.38 -5.85 -5.13
C ILE A 36 -6.64 -6.77 -6.10
N ASP A 37 -5.97 -6.18 -7.10
CA ASP A 37 -5.16 -6.90 -8.07
C ASP A 37 -4.20 -7.90 -7.41
N ASP A 38 -4.17 -9.12 -7.94
CA ASP A 38 -3.33 -10.20 -7.47
C ASP A 38 -1.84 -9.89 -7.67
N GLU A 39 -1.46 -9.05 -8.64
CA GLU A 39 -0.09 -8.57 -8.79
C GLU A 39 0.36 -7.77 -7.57
N LEU A 40 -0.52 -6.91 -7.01
CA LEU A 40 -0.21 -6.16 -5.79
C LEU A 40 -0.03 -7.09 -4.58
N LYS A 41 -0.82 -8.16 -4.49
CA LYS A 41 -0.66 -9.17 -3.44
C LYS A 41 0.67 -9.91 -3.59
N GLN A 42 1.01 -10.36 -4.79
CA GLN A 42 2.28 -11.02 -5.08
C GLN A 42 3.49 -10.10 -4.81
N ASN A 43 3.39 -8.82 -5.16
CA ASN A 43 4.39 -7.81 -4.86
C ASN A 43 4.59 -7.67 -3.35
N LEU A 44 3.51 -7.64 -2.56
CA LEU A 44 3.61 -7.60 -1.10
C LEU A 44 4.14 -8.91 -0.50
N GLU A 45 3.84 -10.05 -1.11
CA GLU A 45 4.33 -11.35 -0.66
C GLU A 45 5.83 -11.50 -0.85
N SER A 46 6.33 -11.10 -2.02
CA SER A 46 7.73 -11.16 -2.43
C SER A 46 8.58 -9.98 -1.95
N ALA A 47 7.96 -8.90 -1.46
CA ALA A 47 8.65 -7.71 -0.98
C ALA A 47 9.65 -8.02 0.13
N LYS A 48 10.90 -7.59 -0.06
CA LYS A 48 11.94 -7.66 0.97
C LYS A 48 11.63 -6.69 2.12
N PRO A 49 11.53 -7.17 3.37
CA PRO A 49 11.31 -6.28 4.51
C PRO A 49 12.49 -5.34 4.76
N ILE A 50 12.18 -4.11 5.16
CA ILE A 50 13.12 -3.10 5.66
C ILE A 50 12.91 -3.01 7.17
N GLY A 51 13.70 -3.79 7.92
CA GLY A 51 13.45 -4.01 9.34
C GLY A 51 12.10 -4.71 9.56
N LYS A 52 11.15 -4.03 10.22
CA LYS A 52 9.77 -4.55 10.44
C LYS A 52 8.77 -4.13 9.36
N LEU A 53 9.20 -3.28 8.42
CA LEU A 53 8.33 -2.68 7.42
C LEU A 53 8.41 -3.45 6.11
N ILE A 54 7.27 -3.86 5.59
CA ILE A 54 7.11 -4.55 4.31
C ILE A 54 6.54 -3.53 3.33
N PRO A 55 7.31 -3.10 2.32
CA PRO A 55 6.84 -2.11 1.37
C PRO A 55 5.81 -2.72 0.41
N LEU A 56 4.77 -1.95 0.08
CA LEU A 56 3.95 -2.15 -1.11
C LEU A 56 4.03 -0.86 -1.91
N VAL A 57 4.64 -0.94 -3.08
CA VAL A 57 4.88 0.20 -3.96
C VAL A 57 4.23 -0.09 -5.30
N PHE A 58 3.46 0.87 -5.80
CA PHE A 58 2.87 0.78 -7.13
C PHE A 58 2.61 2.17 -7.71
N ASP A 59 2.54 2.21 -9.03
CA ASP A 59 2.37 3.42 -9.81
C ASP A 59 0.89 3.57 -10.21
N ILE A 60 0.40 4.80 -10.17
CA ILE A 60 -0.91 5.18 -10.68
C ILE A 60 -0.68 6.02 -11.92
N VAL A 61 -1.01 5.42 -13.05
CA VAL A 61 -0.86 5.93 -14.42
C VAL A 61 -2.24 6.28 -15.00
N SER A 62 -3.29 5.53 -14.62
CA SER A 62 -4.69 5.74 -14.99
C SER A 62 -5.64 5.59 -13.80
N ASP A 63 -6.90 5.95 -14.01
CA ASP A 63 -7.95 5.90 -12.99
C ASP A 63 -8.29 4.47 -12.56
N ASP A 64 -7.99 3.45 -13.37
CA ASP A 64 -8.28 2.05 -13.05
C ASP A 64 -7.57 1.60 -11.76
N GLN A 65 -6.34 2.10 -11.55
CA GLN A 65 -5.52 1.79 -10.37
C GLN A 65 -6.02 2.48 -9.09
N LEU A 66 -6.91 3.47 -9.22
CA LEU A 66 -7.45 4.18 -8.06
C LEU A 66 -8.35 3.27 -7.21
N VAL A 67 -9.02 2.30 -7.82
CA VAL A 67 -9.90 1.36 -7.10
C VAL A 67 -9.12 0.62 -6.01
N ASP A 68 -8.00 0.01 -6.39
CA ASP A 68 -7.13 -0.73 -5.46
C ASP A 68 -6.44 0.21 -4.47
N PHE A 69 -5.98 1.38 -4.94
CA PHE A 69 -5.42 2.40 -4.08
C PHE A 69 -6.37 2.80 -2.95
N TYR A 70 -7.65 3.03 -3.25
CA TYR A 70 -8.64 3.40 -2.25
C TYR A 70 -8.88 2.30 -1.22
N GLU A 71 -8.94 1.03 -1.64
CA GLU A 71 -9.08 -0.10 -0.71
C GLU A 71 -7.88 -0.21 0.23
N ILE A 72 -6.67 -0.07 -0.29
CA ILE A 72 -5.43 -0.10 0.50
C ILE A 72 -5.38 1.10 1.47
N VAL A 73 -5.75 2.30 1.02
CA VAL A 73 -5.84 3.51 1.87
C VAL A 73 -6.84 3.30 3.00
N LYS A 74 -8.03 2.78 2.69
CA LYS A 74 -9.10 2.52 3.66
C LYS A 74 -8.65 1.52 4.72
N TYR A 75 -8.06 0.40 4.29
CA TYR A 75 -7.46 -0.58 5.18
C TYR A 75 -6.38 0.05 6.07
N LYS A 76 -5.41 0.74 5.46
CA LYS A 76 -4.31 1.37 6.17
C LYS A 76 -4.79 2.38 7.19
N LYS A 77 -5.78 3.22 6.89
CA LYS A 77 -6.37 4.18 7.83
C LYS A 77 -7.03 3.49 9.03
N GLY A 78 -7.65 2.32 8.83
CA GLY A 78 -8.34 1.55 9.89
C GLY A 78 -7.43 0.87 10.91
N LEU A 79 -6.12 0.75 10.65
CA LEU A 79 -5.18 0.13 11.60
C LEU A 79 -4.98 1.01 12.84
N LYS A 80 -5.06 0.41 14.04
CA LYS A 80 -4.80 1.08 15.33
C LYS A 80 -3.33 1.36 15.59
#